data_AF-A0A402BDM7-F1
#
_entry.id   AF-A0A402BDM7-F1
#
_cell.length_a   1.000
_cell.length_b   1.000
_cell.length_c   1.000
_cell.angle_alpha   90.00
_cell.angle_beta   90.00
_cell.angle_gamma   90.00
#
_symmetry.space_group_name_H-M   'P 1'
#
loop_
_entity.id
_entity.type
_entity.pdbx_description
1 polymer ?
#
loop_
_entity_poly.entity_id
_entity_poly.type
_entity_poly.pdbx_seq_one_letter_code
_entity_poly.pdbx_strand_id
1 'polypeptide(L)'
;MKTDVKRSFQGDIKAESTAVLLMCLADNGSAGYVATERVVGRIGSRSGSFVIQHGGAVEAGSVTDSFGYVVPGSGTGELQGLRGHCG
;
A
#
# COMPACT_ATOMS: atom_id res chain seq x y z
N MET A 1 -7.06 16.14 0.87
CA MET A 1 -8.22 15.24 0.76
C MET A 1 -7.94 13.93 1.50
N LYS A 2 -8.91 13.35 2.21
CA LYS A 2 -8.83 12.00 2.80
C LYS A 2 -9.76 11.07 2.04
N THR A 3 -9.33 9.85 1.73
CA THR A 3 -10.20 8.84 1.10
C THR A 3 -9.94 7.44 1.64
N ASP A 4 -10.96 6.59 1.59
CA ASP A 4 -10.91 5.18 1.93
C ASP A 4 -11.00 4.35 0.64
N VAL A 5 -10.09 3.39 0.48
CA VAL A 5 -10.00 2.56 -0.73
C VAL A 5 -10.03 1.08 -0.34
N LYS A 6 -10.70 0.26 -1.16
CA LYS A 6 -10.64 -1.20 -1.08
C LYS A 6 -10.00 -1.76 -2.34
N ARG A 7 -9.14 -2.78 -2.21
CA ARG A 7 -8.52 -3.48 -3.35
C ARG A 7 -8.55 -4.99 -3.15
N SER A 8 -8.78 -5.70 -4.24
CA SER A 8 -8.61 -7.14 -4.34
C SER A 8 -7.35 -7.48 -5.15
N PHE A 9 -6.56 -8.42 -4.66
CA PHE A 9 -5.32 -8.90 -5.25
C PHE A 9 -5.50 -10.35 -5.72
N GLN A 10 -4.96 -10.65 -6.89
CA GLN A 10 -5.00 -11.99 -7.50
C GLN A 10 -3.61 -12.39 -8.00
N GLY A 11 -3.34 -13.70 -8.07
CA GLY A 11 -2.03 -14.27 -8.42
C GLY A 11 -1.31 -14.82 -7.19
N ASP A 12 0.01 -14.60 -7.12
CA ASP A 12 0.85 -15.04 -6.00
C ASP A 12 0.42 -14.42 -4.66
N ILE A 13 -0.18 -13.23 -4.73
CA ILE A 13 -0.88 -12.61 -3.61
C ILE A 13 -2.38 -12.71 -3.90
N LYS A 14 -3.09 -13.46 -3.06
CA LYS A 14 -4.55 -13.52 -3.07
C LYS A 14 -5.06 -12.91 -1.78
N ALA A 15 -5.53 -11.67 -1.84
CA ALA A 15 -5.86 -10.89 -0.66
C ALA A 15 -6.91 -9.81 -0.94
N GLU A 16 -7.54 -9.33 0.11
CA GLU A 16 -8.35 -8.11 0.13
C GLU A 16 -7.64 -7.07 1.01
N SER A 17 -7.84 -5.79 0.70
CA SER A 17 -7.27 -4.70 1.47
C SER A 17 -8.22 -3.54 1.68
N THR A 18 -7.91 -2.77 2.72
CA THR A 18 -8.53 -1.48 3.04
C THR A 18 -7.42 -0.48 3.31
N ALA A 19 -7.45 0.68 2.65
CA ALA A 19 -6.47 1.74 2.82
C ALA A 19 -7.13 3.07 3.14
N VAL A 20 -6.46 3.88 3.97
CA VAL A 20 -6.76 5.30 4.14
C VAL A 20 -5.64 6.09 3.47
N LEU A 21 -6.01 6.98 2.56
CA LEU A 21 -5.09 7.84 1.82
C LEU A 21 -5.30 9.29 2.24
N LEU A 22 -4.21 10.02 2.43
CA LEU A 22 -4.18 11.48 2.48
C LEU A 22 -3.52 12.00 1.21
N MET A 23 -4.22 12.86 0.49
CA MET A 23 -3.85 13.32 -0.85
C MET A 23 -3.81 14.84 -0.93
N CYS A 24 -2.86 15.36 -1.70
CA CYS A 24 -2.82 16.73 -2.18
C CYS A 24 -2.95 16.71 -3.71
N LEU A 25 -3.80 17.57 -4.26
CA LEU A 25 -3.91 17.80 -5.70
C LEU A 25 -3.70 19.29 -5.94
N ALA A 26 -2.78 19.63 -6.84
CA ALA A 26 -2.51 21.00 -7.25
C ALA A 26 -3.19 21.30 -8.60
N ASP A 27 -3.46 22.58 -8.85
CA ASP A 27 -4.15 23.03 -10.06
C ASP A 27 -3.35 22.75 -11.35
N ASN A 28 -2.02 22.64 -11.24
CA ASN A 28 -1.13 22.32 -12.37
C ASN A 28 -1.08 20.82 -12.70
N GLY A 29 -1.93 19.99 -12.08
CA GLY A 29 -1.99 18.55 -12.29
C GLY A 29 -0.96 17.74 -11.49
N SER A 30 -0.11 18.39 -10.69
CA SER A 30 0.76 17.69 -9.74
C SER A 30 -0.08 17.14 -8.58
N ALA A 31 0.31 15.97 -8.07
CA ALA A 31 -0.37 15.36 -6.96
C ALA A 31 0.60 14.59 -6.08
N GLY A 32 0.23 14.42 -4.82
CA GLY A 32 0.99 13.61 -3.88
C GLY A 32 0.05 12.88 -2.93
N TYR A 33 0.47 11.72 -2.45
CA TYR A 33 -0.30 11.00 -1.46
C TYR A 33 0.57 10.19 -0.49
N VAL A 34 0.00 9.92 0.68
CA VAL A 34 0.49 8.93 1.64
C VAL A 34 -0.66 8.04 2.07
N ALA A 35 -0.37 6.77 2.34
CA ALA A 35 -1.37 5.76 2.62
C ALA A 35 -0.91 4.78 3.69
N THR A 36 -1.87 4.29 4.47
CA THR A 36 -1.71 3.07 5.29
C THR A 36 -2.76 2.07 4.83
N GLU A 37 -2.30 0.90 4.39
CA GLU A 37 -3.11 -0.15 3.78
C GLU A 37 -2.98 -1.45 4.58
N ARG A 38 -4.11 -1.98 5.07
CA ARG A 38 -4.16 -3.30 5.72
C ARG A 38 -4.56 -4.34 4.70
N VAL A 39 -3.72 -5.35 4.53
CA VAL A 39 -3.92 -6.47 3.60
C VAL A 39 -4.24 -7.74 4.38
N VAL A 40 -5.26 -8.48 3.96
CA VAL A 40 -5.66 -9.77 4.55
C VAL A 40 -5.81 -10.80 3.45
N GLY A 41 -5.08 -11.91 3.56
CA GLY A 41 -5.14 -12.97 2.57
C GLY A 41 -3.95 -13.91 2.69
N ARG A 42 -3.36 -14.27 1.55
CA ARG A 42 -2.20 -15.15 1.49
C ARG A 42 -1.18 -14.73 0.45
N ILE A 43 0.08 -15.08 0.72
CA ILE A 43 1.19 -15.01 -0.22
C ILE A 43 1.65 -16.45 -0.47
N GLY A 44 1.46 -16.95 -1.70
CA GLY A 44 1.60 -18.37 -1.99
C GLY A 44 0.68 -19.23 -1.10
N SER A 45 1.27 -20.13 -0.32
CA SER A 45 0.56 -20.94 0.68
C SER A 45 0.38 -20.28 2.05
N ARG A 46 1.11 -19.19 2.34
CA ARG A 46 1.18 -18.58 3.68
C ARG A 46 0.04 -17.59 3.89
N SER A 47 -0.84 -17.87 4.85
CA SER A 47 -2.00 -17.04 5.18
C SER A 47 -1.74 -16.12 6.36
N GLY A 48 -2.29 -14.91 6.30
CA GLY A 48 -2.16 -13.92 7.35
C GLY A 48 -2.66 -12.54 6.95
N SER A 49 -2.25 -11.54 7.71
CA SER A 49 -2.42 -10.13 7.36
C SER A 49 -1.14 -9.36 7.61
N PHE A 50 -1.03 -8.19 7.00
CA PHE A 50 0.08 -7.26 7.23
C PHE A 50 -0.36 -5.85 6.84
N VAL A 51 0.45 -4.85 7.20
CA VAL A 51 0.20 -3.44 6.86
C VAL A 51 1.31 -2.94 5.94
N ILE A 52 0.92 -2.24 4.88
CA ILE A 52 1.81 -1.50 3.99
C ILE A 52 1.64 -0.01 4.26
N GLN A 53 2.74 0.71 4.38
CA GLN A 53 2.75 2.17 4.26
C GLN A 53 3.40 2.53 2.93
N HIS A 54 2.75 3.36 2.14
CA HIS A 54 3.22 3.75 0.82
C HIS A 54 2.76 5.15 0.43
N GLY A 55 3.42 5.73 -0.55
CA GLY A 55 3.12 7.05 -1.04
C GLY A 55 3.88 7.36 -2.31
N GLY A 56 3.61 8.54 -2.85
CA GLY A 56 4.33 9.03 -4.02
C GLY A 56 3.84 10.39 -4.46
N ALA A 57 4.57 10.96 -5.40
CA ALA A 57 4.28 12.23 -6.02
C ALA A 57 4.38 12.14 -7.54
N VAL A 58 3.56 12.94 -8.21
CA VAL A 58 3.60 13.14 -9.65
C VAL A 58 3.71 14.64 -9.95
N GLU A 59 4.51 14.98 -10.96
CA GLU A 59 4.65 16.32 -11.51
C GLU A 59 4.52 16.23 -13.03
N ALA A 60 3.67 17.07 -13.62
CA ALA A 60 3.43 17.10 -15.07
C ALA A 60 3.17 15.71 -15.69
N GLY A 61 2.46 14.83 -14.97
CA GLY A 61 2.14 13.46 -15.40
C GLY A 61 3.26 12.43 -15.23
N SER A 62 4.42 12.82 -14.71
CA SER A 62 5.55 11.92 -14.42
C SER A 62 5.65 11.63 -12.93
N VAL A 63 5.93 10.37 -12.55
CA VAL A 63 6.22 10.02 -11.14
C VAL A 63 7.56 10.64 -10.75
N THR A 64 7.57 11.44 -9.70
CA THR A 64 8.78 12.10 -9.18
C THR A 64 9.27 11.50 -7.88
N ASP A 65 8.38 10.86 -7.11
CA ASP A 65 8.71 10.17 -5.87
C ASP A 65 7.79 8.96 -5.69
N SER A 66 8.32 7.88 -5.14
CA SER A 66 7.57 6.70 -4.76
C SER A 66 8.27 5.98 -3.61
N PHE A 67 7.47 5.50 -2.67
CA PHE A 67 7.94 4.61 -1.62
C PHE A 67 6.85 3.65 -1.20
N GLY A 68 7.25 2.49 -0.70
CA GLY A 68 6.37 1.60 0.01
C GLY A 68 7.13 0.54 0.80
N TYR A 69 6.59 0.14 1.94
CA TYR A 69 7.17 -0.90 2.77
C TYR A 69 6.12 -1.59 3.63
N VAL A 70 6.41 -2.85 3.97
CA VAL A 70 5.67 -3.59 4.99
C VAL A 70 6.08 -3.04 6.36
N VAL A 71 5.12 -2.56 7.15
CA VAL A 71 5.37 -2.06 8.51
C VAL A 71 5.98 -3.18 9.36
N PRO A 72 7.20 -3.00 9.91
CA PRO A 72 7.86 -4.03 10.69
C PRO A 72 6.99 -4.55 11.84
N GLY A 73 6.83 -5.87 11.91
CA GLY A 73 6.03 -6.52 12.96
C GLY A 73 4.52 -6.51 12.74
N SER A 74 4.01 -5.92 11.65
CA SER A 74 2.58 -5.92 11.34
C SER A 74 2.03 -7.27 10.84
N GLY A 75 2.93 -8.17 10.42
CA GLY A 75 2.57 -9.49 9.91
C GLY A 75 1.91 -10.38 10.96
N THR A 76 0.82 -11.05 10.61
CA THR A 76 0.09 -12.00 11.46
C THR A 76 0.04 -13.40 10.85
N GLY A 77 -0.31 -14.41 11.66
CA GLY A 77 -0.40 -15.80 11.19
C GLY A 77 0.93 -16.30 10.65
N GLU A 78 0.91 -16.88 9.46
CA GLU A 78 2.09 -17.40 8.77
C GLU A 78 2.92 -16.30 8.10
N LEU A 79 2.44 -15.04 8.13
CA LEU A 79 3.14 -13.86 7.64
C LEU A 79 3.83 -13.08 8.77
N GLN A 80 3.90 -13.62 9.98
CA GLN A 80 4.75 -13.04 11.04
C GLN A 80 6.20 -12.91 10.55
N GLY A 81 6.83 -11.79 10.91
CA GLY A 81 8.19 -11.48 10.47
C GLY A 81 8.31 -11.00 9.02
N LEU A 82 7.21 -10.89 8.26
CA LEU A 82 7.23 -10.38 6.89
C LEU A 82 7.91 -9.01 6.81
N ARG A 83 8.72 -8.83 5.77
CA ARG A 83 9.39 -7.59 5.38
C ARG A 83 9.32 -7.47 3.86
N GLY A 84 9.34 -6.25 3.35
CA GLY A 84 9.30 -5.97 1.93
C GLY A 84 9.31 -4.47 1.69
N HIS A 85 9.81 -4.07 0.52
CA HIS A 85 9.81 -2.70 0.03
C HIS A 85 9.32 -2.70 -1.41
N CYS A 86 8.67 -1.62 -1.82
CA CYS A 86 8.40 -1.31 -3.21
C CYS A 86 8.78 0.15 -3.50
N GLY A 87 9.20 0.40 -4.73
CA GLY A 87 9.53 1.70 -5.29
C GLY A 87 8.95 1.77 -6.69
#